data_AF-A0A1A8BCU4-F1
#
_entry.id   AF-A0A1A8BCU4-F1
#
_cell.length_a   1.000
_cell.length_b   1.000
_cell.length_c   1.000
_cell.angle_alpha   90.00
_cell.angle_beta   90.00
_cell.angle_gamma   90.00
#
_symmetry.space_group_name_H-M   'P 1'
#
loop_
_entity.id
_entity.type
_entity.pdbx_description
1 polymer ?
#
loop_
_entity_poly.entity_id
_entity_poly.type
_entity_poly.pdbx_seq_one_letter_code
_entity_poly.pdbx_strand_id
1 'polypeptide(L)'
;VCLCLGVPTVLVANKTDLEIGREVTMEEGQKMAKDLRCGFRELSVAETVLAVEAAVFQLIRLVVDQQRPLPDRRSYMLTVRHALSRKLTRSKTMQW
;
A
#
# COMPACT_ATOMS: atom_id res chain seq x y z
N VAL A 1 13.67 4.51 -13.04
CA VAL A 1 13.85 4.02 -11.66
C VAL A 1 12.62 4.45 -10.88
N CYS A 2 11.82 3.52 -10.35
CA CYS A 2 10.54 3.84 -9.70
C CYS A 2 10.78 4.24 -8.24
N LEU A 3 10.39 5.46 -7.84
CA LEU A 3 10.69 6.03 -6.51
C LEU A 3 9.81 5.47 -5.38
N CYS A 4 8.67 4.85 -5.67
CA CYS A 4 7.70 4.39 -4.66
C CYS A 4 8.04 3.02 -4.02
N LEU A 5 9.32 2.73 -3.76
CA LEU A 5 9.85 1.46 -3.24
C LEU A 5 9.09 0.96 -1.97
N GLY A 6 8.03 0.17 -2.17
CA GLY A 6 7.28 -0.47 -1.08
C GLY A 6 6.48 0.48 -0.17
N VAL A 7 6.44 1.78 -0.45
CA VAL A 7 5.71 2.77 0.34
C VAL A 7 4.39 3.11 -0.35
N PRO A 8 3.23 3.01 0.33
CA PRO A 8 1.95 3.47 -0.19
C PRO A 8 2.05 4.93 -0.64
N THR A 9 1.75 5.18 -1.92
CA THR A 9 1.89 6.51 -2.50
C THR A 9 0.66 6.82 -3.36
N VAL A 10 0.18 8.07 -3.27
CA VAL A 10 -0.84 8.63 -4.15
C VAL A 10 -0.34 9.99 -4.62
N LEU A 11 -0.27 10.18 -5.94
CA LEU A 11 0.03 11.45 -6.57
C LEU A 11 -1.23 12.32 -6.60
N VAL A 12 -1.11 13.54 -6.09
CA VAL A 12 -2.21 14.50 -6.03
C VAL A 12 -1.93 15.69 -6.94
N ALA A 13 -2.74 15.87 -7.97
CA ALA A 13 -2.79 17.11 -8.75
C ALA A 13 -3.67 18.11 -7.99
N ASN A 14 -3.03 18.97 -7.21
CA ASN A 14 -3.70 19.98 -6.39
C ASN A 14 -4.06 21.22 -7.22
N LYS A 15 -5.07 21.98 -6.77
CA LYS A 15 -5.56 23.24 -7.33
C LYS A 15 -6.29 23.10 -8.68
N THR A 16 -7.18 22.12 -8.78
CA THR A 16 -8.02 21.93 -9.99
C THR A 16 -8.87 23.14 -10.37
N ASP A 17 -9.16 24.03 -9.42
CA ASP A 17 -9.86 25.29 -9.62
C ASP A 17 -9.09 26.30 -10.48
N LEU A 18 -7.77 26.15 -10.61
CA LEU A 18 -6.91 27.06 -11.38
C LEU A 18 -6.66 26.56 -12.81
N GLU A 19 -7.73 26.31 -13.57
CA GLU A 19 -7.65 25.76 -14.93
C GLU A 19 -6.84 26.65 -15.90
N ILE A 20 -6.95 27.97 -15.76
CA ILE A 20 -6.25 28.95 -16.61
C ILE A 20 -4.72 28.86 -16.46
N GLY A 21 -4.24 28.45 -15.27
CA GLY A 21 -2.80 28.31 -14.98
C GLY A 21 -2.28 26.88 -15.13
N ARG A 22 -3.04 26.01 -15.81
CA ARG A 22 -2.74 24.58 -15.85
C ARG A 22 -1.59 24.26 -16.80
N GLU A 23 -0.47 23.82 -16.22
CA GLU A 23 0.73 23.42 -16.98
C GLU A 23 0.76 21.93 -17.33
N VAL A 24 0.03 21.09 -16.58
CA VAL A 24 0.05 19.63 -16.73
C VAL A 24 -1.37 19.14 -16.96
N THR A 25 -1.58 18.40 -18.05
CA THR A 25 -2.91 17.82 -18.34
C THR A 25 -3.23 16.65 -17.42
N MET A 26 -4.51 16.26 -17.39
CA MET A 26 -4.95 15.10 -16.62
C MET A 26 -4.25 13.84 -17.13
N GLU A 27 -4.12 13.69 -18.45
CA GLU A 27 -3.48 12.55 -19.08
C GLU A 27 -1.99 12.46 -18.73
N GLU A 28 -1.28 13.58 -18.69
CA GLU A 28 0.14 13.65 -18.31
C GLU A 28 0.33 13.26 -16.84
N GLY A 29 -0.47 13.82 -15.94
CA GLY A 29 -0.45 13.46 -14.53
C GLY A 29 -0.78 11.98 -14.29
N GLN A 30 -1.79 11.47 -14.99
CA GLN A 30 -2.19 10.07 -14.93
C GLN A 30 -1.11 9.13 -15.48
N LYS A 31 -0.43 9.52 -16.55
CA LYS A 31 0.71 8.78 -17.12
C LYS A 31 1.88 8.75 -16.13
N MET A 32 2.22 9.89 -15.54
CA MET A 32 3.27 9.98 -14.53
C MET A 32 2.97 9.07 -13.33
N ALA A 33 1.74 9.05 -12.82
CA ALA A 33 1.35 8.15 -11.73
C ALA A 33 1.49 6.67 -12.10
N LYS A 34 1.16 6.29 -13.34
CA LYS A 34 1.38 4.93 -13.86
C LYS A 34 2.86 4.58 -13.91
N ASP A 35 3.70 5.49 -14.39
CA ASP A 35 5.15 5.31 -14.46
C ASP A 35 5.77 5.17 -13.05
N LEU A 36 5.23 5.88 -12.07
CA LEU A 36 5.57 5.79 -10.65
C LEU A 36 4.89 4.63 -9.89
N ARG A 37 3.96 3.92 -10.54
CA ARG A 37 3.13 2.86 -9.94
C ARG A 37 2.42 3.29 -8.65
N CYS A 38 1.86 4.50 -8.65
CA CYS A 38 1.08 5.06 -7.55
C CYS A 38 -0.34 5.44 -8.00
N GLY A 39 -1.23 5.70 -7.04
CA GLY A 39 -2.55 6.25 -7.34
C GLY A 39 -2.45 7.68 -7.87
N PHE A 40 -3.47 8.14 -8.61
CA PHE A 40 -3.58 9.52 -9.07
C PHE A 40 -4.93 10.11 -8.65
N ARG A 41 -4.95 11.37 -8.23
CA ARG A 41 -6.18 12.11 -7.93
C ARG A 41 -6.01 13.59 -8.19
N GLU A 42 -6.99 14.17 -8.87
CA GLU A 42 -7.10 15.62 -9.03
C GLU A 42 -8.02 16.17 -7.95
N LEU A 43 -7.64 17.28 -7.33
CA LEU A 43 -8.47 17.93 -6.32
C LEU A 43 -8.13 19.40 -6.16
N SER A 44 -9.08 20.13 -5.57
CA SER A 44 -8.85 21.45 -4.99
C SER A 44 -9.47 21.51 -3.60
N VAL A 45 -8.67 21.97 -2.64
CA VAL A 45 -9.15 22.32 -1.30
C VAL A 45 -10.15 23.48 -1.37
N ALA A 46 -9.96 24.40 -2.32
CA ALA A 46 -10.83 25.56 -2.49
C ALA A 46 -12.23 25.17 -3.01
N GLU A 47 -12.33 24.07 -3.76
CA GLU A 47 -13.60 23.52 -4.21
C GLU A 47 -14.31 22.73 -3.10
N THR A 48 -13.61 21.76 -2.49
CA THR A 48 -14.22 20.93 -1.44
C THR A 48 -13.20 20.17 -0.59
N VAL A 49 -13.41 20.19 0.73
CA VAL A 49 -12.64 19.39 1.69
C VAL A 49 -12.86 17.88 1.49
N LEU A 50 -14.03 17.48 0.98
CA LEU A 50 -14.37 16.06 0.75
C LEU A 50 -13.42 15.38 -0.25
N ALA A 51 -12.89 16.14 -1.22
CA ALA A 51 -11.93 15.60 -2.19
C ALA A 51 -10.59 15.23 -1.52
N VAL A 52 -10.18 16.02 -0.52
CA VAL A 52 -8.99 15.74 0.30
C VAL A 52 -9.24 14.53 1.19
N GLU A 53 -10.40 14.47 1.87
CA GLU A 53 -10.75 13.31 2.69
C GLU A 53 -10.71 12.03 1.87
N ALA A 54 -11.29 12.02 0.67
CA ALA A 54 -11.26 10.87 -0.23
C ALA A 54 -9.82 10.45 -0.62
N ALA A 55 -8.93 11.42 -0.88
CA ALA A 55 -7.52 11.13 -1.19
C ALA A 55 -6.79 10.52 0.03
N VAL A 56 -7.05 11.04 1.22
CA VAL A 56 -6.47 10.53 2.47
C VAL A 56 -7.01 9.13 2.79
N PHE A 57 -8.31 8.90 2.68
CA PHE A 57 -8.91 7.58 2.90
C PHE A 57 -8.37 6.53 1.92
N GLN A 58 -8.12 6.91 0.66
CA GLN A 58 -7.46 6.04 -0.31
C GLN A 58 -6.06 5.65 0.16
N LEU A 59 -5.26 6.61 0.63
CA LEU A 59 -3.92 6.34 1.15
C LEU A 59 -3.95 5.43 2.39
N ILE A 60 -4.87 5.68 3.33
CA ILE A 60 -5.05 4.84 4.52
C ILE A 60 -5.35 3.40 4.12
N ARG A 61 -6.25 3.18 3.16
CA ARG A 61 -6.56 1.82 2.66
C ARG A 61 -5.32 1.12 2.09
N LEU A 62 -4.52 1.83 1.28
CA LEU A 62 -3.28 1.27 0.74
C LEU A 62 -2.30 0.87 1.84
N VAL A 63 -2.17 1.66 2.90
CA VAL A 63 -1.34 1.34 4.06
C VAL A 63 -1.86 0.11 4.79
N VAL A 64 -3.16 0.04 5.03
CA VAL A 64 -3.81 -1.09 5.72
C VAL A 64 -3.68 -2.38 4.91
N ASP A 65 -3.88 -2.33 3.60
CA ASP A 65 -3.78 -3.51 2.73
C ASP A 65 -2.34 -4.03 2.62
N GLN A 66 -1.35 -3.14 2.70
CA GLN A 66 0.05 -3.55 2.76
C GLN A 66 0.45 -4.18 4.10
N GLN A 67 -0.25 -3.84 5.19
CA GLN A 67 -0.09 -4.52 6.46
C GLN A 67 -0.68 -5.93 6.33
N ARG A 68 0.15 -6.91 5.97
CA ARG A 68 -0.27 -8.31 6.00
C ARG A 68 -0.87 -8.61 7.38
N PRO A 69 -2.08 -9.18 7.47
CA PRO A 69 -2.58 -9.67 8.74
C PRO A 69 -1.52 -10.60 9.33
N LEU A 70 -1.12 -10.36 10.58
CA LEU A 70 -0.36 -11.36 11.31
C LEU A 70 -1.14 -12.68 11.21
N PRO A 71 -0.50 -13.80 10.85
CA PRO A 71 -1.21 -15.07 10.74
C PRO A 71 -1.97 -15.32 12.03
N ASP A 72 -3.24 -15.71 11.91
CA ASP A 72 -4.11 -15.99 13.05
C ASP A 72 -3.33 -16.78 14.11
N ARG A 73 -3.43 -16.37 15.38
CA ARG A 73 -2.59 -16.88 16.49
C ARG A 73 -2.60 -18.41 16.53
N ARG A 74 -3.75 -19.02 16.20
CA ARG A 74 -3.93 -20.47 16.11
C ARG A 74 -3.11 -21.07 14.96
N SER A 75 -3.16 -20.49 13.77
CA SER A 75 -2.38 -20.92 12.59
C SER A 75 -0.87 -20.76 12.78
N TYR A 76 -0.44 -19.68 13.42
CA TYR A 76 0.96 -19.47 13.80
C TYR A 76 1.43 -20.54 14.79
N MET A 77 0.69 -20.77 15.88
CA MET A 77 1.01 -21.80 16.87
C MET A 77 1.01 -23.21 16.27
N LEU A 78 0.12 -23.52 15.33
CA LEU A 78 0.12 -24.79 14.60
C LEU A 78 1.39 -24.94 13.76
N THR A 79 1.86 -23.87 13.13
CA THR A 79 3.09 -23.87 12.34
C THR A 79 4.32 -24.09 13.22
N VAL A 80 4.38 -23.41 14.37
CA VAL A 80 5.44 -23.58 15.38
C VAL A 80 5.42 -25.00 15.94
N ARG A 81 4.24 -25.53 16.31
CA ARG A 81 4.09 -26.91 16.81
C ARG A 81 4.59 -27.94 15.80
N HIS A 82 4.23 -27.81 14.52
CA HIS A 82 4.72 -28.72 13.48
C HIS A 82 6.25 -28.63 13.31
N ALA A 83 6.81 -27.41 13.32
CA ALA A 83 8.25 -27.22 13.22
C ALA A 83 9.01 -27.86 14.39
N LEU A 84 8.53 -27.66 15.62
CA LEU A 84 9.10 -28.27 16.83
C LEU A 84 8.96 -29.79 16.81
N SER A 85 7.79 -30.32 16.44
CA SER A 85 7.55 -31.76 16.36
C SER A 85 8.49 -32.42 15.34
N ARG A 86 8.66 -31.84 14.16
CA ARG A 86 9.62 -32.35 13.15
C ARG A 86 11.06 -32.36 13.67
N LYS A 87 11.48 -31.31 14.37
CA LYS A 87 12.84 -31.25 14.95
C LYS A 87 13.04 -32.30 16.05
N LEU A 88 12.06 -32.46 16.93
CA LEU A 88 12.11 -33.45 18.02
C LEU A 88 12.07 -34.89 17.49
N THR A 89 11.21 -35.19 16.50
CA THR A 89 11.14 -36.52 15.87
C THR A 89 12.45 -36.86 15.17
N ARG A 90 13.03 -35.92 14.41
CA ARG A 90 14.34 -36.11 13.77
C ARG A 90 15.46 -36.36 14.78
N SER A 91 15.40 -35.74 15.96
CA SER A 91 16.37 -35.97 17.03
C SER A 91 16.21 -37.33 17.72
N LYS A 92 14.97 -37.83 17.85
CA LYS A 92 14.67 -39.15 18.43
C LYS A 92 15.06 -40.31 17.51
N THR A 93 15.02 -40.13 16.20
CA THR A 93 15.42 -41.15 15.21
C THR A 93 16.93 -41.23 14.98
N MET A 94 17.75 -40.46 15.72
CA MET A 94 19.22 -40.43 15.63
C MET A 94 19.93 -41.05 16.85
N GLN A 95 19.21 -41.72 17.75
CA GLN A 95 19.82 -42.49 18.83
C GLN A 95 19.87 -43.98 18.43
N TRP A 96 21.07 -44.45 18.07
CA TRP A 96 21.44 -45.86 17.97
C TRP A 96 22.19 -46.26 19.24
#